data_AF-A0A292PI84-F1
#
_entry.id   AF-A0A292PI84-F1
#
_cell.length_a   1.000
_cell.length_b   1.000
_cell.length_c   1.000
_cell.angle_alpha   90.00
_cell.angle_beta   90.00
_cell.angle_gamma   90.00
#
_symmetry.space_group_name_H-M   'P 1'
#
loop_
_entity.id
_entity.type
_entity.pdbx_description
1 polymer ?
#
loop_
_entity_poly.entity_id
_entity_poly.type
_entity_poly.pdbx_seq_one_letter_code
_entity_poly.pdbx_strand_id
1 'polypeptide(L)'
;MPPENHRHQKRRRRPLINPTGPKTSTTHLKKKVRDLQRLLNNPSSSLPADVRLENERALSAFQSELSAVRSAAKVRSIAKRYHMVRFFERQKATRKLRKAERELEKVGCGVGKAEVEKKVYEARLDLNYIMHYPPGEKYISLFKDAGVMRERREGIRREIERQMARGGLGESTMGFDDEGEDQEEGGVEPGSGGEGEVVGGEEKRDERAEKRDKKGKSKKAPREEKKLEELDDFFEF
;
A
#
# COMPACT_ATOMS: atom_id res chain seq x y z
N MET A 1 -56.75 -38.34 -20.12
CA MET A 1 -56.08 -37.65 -18.99
C MET A 1 -55.24 -36.52 -19.57
N PRO A 2 -55.59 -35.24 -19.38
CA PRO A 2 -54.74 -34.12 -19.81
C PRO A 2 -53.57 -33.91 -18.82
N PRO A 3 -52.40 -33.43 -19.27
CA PRO A 3 -51.22 -33.33 -18.41
C PRO A 3 -51.30 -32.17 -17.40
N GLU A 4 -50.81 -32.41 -16.19
CA GLU A 4 -50.82 -31.50 -15.05
C GLU A 4 -50.04 -30.20 -15.29
N ASN A 5 -50.73 -29.09 -15.06
CA ASN A 5 -50.23 -27.74 -15.21
C ASN A 5 -49.22 -27.40 -14.10
N HIS A 6 -47.91 -27.47 -14.39
CA HIS A 6 -46.85 -27.11 -13.44
C HIS A 6 -46.83 -25.59 -13.22
N ARG A 7 -47.54 -25.15 -12.16
CA ARG A 7 -47.59 -23.76 -11.69
C ARG A 7 -46.17 -23.22 -11.51
N HIS A 8 -45.76 -22.32 -12.41
CA HIS A 8 -44.55 -21.53 -12.24
C HIS A 8 -44.66 -20.73 -10.94
N GLN A 9 -43.87 -21.10 -9.93
CA GLN A 9 -43.76 -20.34 -8.70
C GLN A 9 -43.30 -18.93 -9.08
N LYS A 10 -44.17 -17.92 -8.88
CA LYS A 10 -43.85 -16.51 -9.07
C LYS A 10 -42.56 -16.22 -8.30
N ARG A 11 -41.48 -15.96 -9.04
CA ARG A 11 -40.21 -15.50 -8.46
C ARG A 11 -40.53 -14.31 -7.56
N ARG A 12 -40.37 -14.50 -6.25
CA ARG A 12 -40.53 -13.43 -5.25
C ARG A 12 -39.73 -12.23 -5.74
N ARG A 13 -40.42 -11.11 -6.00
CA ARG A 13 -39.77 -9.86 -6.41
C ARG A 13 -38.77 -9.52 -5.31
N ARG A 14 -37.48 -9.50 -5.66
CA ARG A 14 -36.44 -9.07 -4.74
C ARG A 14 -36.75 -7.63 -4.32
N PRO A 15 -36.66 -7.29 -3.03
CA PRO A 15 -36.97 -5.94 -2.57
C PRO A 15 -36.08 -4.92 -3.29
N LEU A 16 -36.66 -3.75 -3.59
CA LEU A 16 -35.94 -2.61 -4.13
C LEU A 16 -34.87 -2.22 -3.09
N ILE A 17 -33.61 -2.34 -3.49
CA ILE A 17 -32.46 -2.17 -2.60
C ILE A 17 -32.18 -0.68 -2.48
N ASN A 18 -32.35 -0.14 -1.28
CA ASN A 18 -31.95 1.20 -0.92
C ASN A 18 -30.43 1.36 -1.16
N PRO A 19 -29.98 2.41 -1.87
CA PRO A 19 -28.56 2.64 -2.18
C PRO A 19 -27.71 3.04 -0.96
N THR A 20 -28.26 3.01 0.26
CA THR A 20 -27.65 3.57 1.48
C THR A 20 -27.51 2.56 2.63
N GLY A 21 -27.58 1.25 2.35
CA GLY A 21 -27.37 0.17 3.33
C GLY A 21 -25.89 -0.22 3.53
N PRO A 22 -25.56 -0.96 4.61
CA PRO A 22 -24.20 -1.09 5.16
C PRO A 22 -23.20 -1.69 4.18
N LYS A 23 -22.00 -1.07 4.12
CA LYS A 23 -20.78 -1.47 3.39
C LYS A 23 -21.04 -2.46 2.25
N THR A 24 -21.61 -1.95 1.15
CA THR A 24 -21.84 -2.80 -0.02
C THR A 24 -20.50 -3.34 -0.53
N SER A 25 -20.41 -4.67 -0.74
CA SER A 25 -19.14 -5.27 -1.18
C SER A 25 -18.75 -4.75 -2.57
N THR A 26 -17.45 -4.64 -2.86
CA THR A 26 -16.95 -4.20 -4.18
C THR A 26 -17.55 -5.01 -5.32
N THR A 27 -17.78 -6.31 -5.10
CA THR A 27 -18.42 -7.21 -6.05
C THR A 27 -19.89 -6.86 -6.26
N HIS A 28 -20.61 -6.48 -5.20
CA HIS A 28 -21.98 -6.01 -5.29
C HIS A 28 -22.09 -4.70 -6.08
N LEU A 29 -21.21 -3.72 -5.81
CA LEU A 29 -21.17 -2.46 -6.56
C LEU A 29 -20.93 -2.68 -8.05
N LYS A 30 -19.96 -3.52 -8.41
CA LYS A 30 -19.72 -3.88 -9.81
C LYS A 30 -20.95 -4.50 -10.49
N LYS A 31 -21.67 -5.38 -9.78
CA LYS A 31 -22.90 -5.99 -10.29
C LYS A 31 -23.97 -4.93 -10.53
N LYS A 32 -24.21 -4.04 -9.56
CA LYS A 32 -25.19 -2.94 -9.69
C LYS A 32 -24.91 -2.01 -10.85
N VAL A 33 -23.66 -1.57 -11.01
CA VAL A 33 -23.25 -0.73 -12.14
C VAL A 33 -23.51 -1.45 -13.46
N ARG A 34 -23.11 -2.73 -13.58
CA ARG A 34 -23.32 -3.51 -14.81
C ARG A 34 -24.80 -3.73 -15.11
N ASP A 35 -25.61 -4.03 -14.10
CA ASP A 35 -27.04 -4.29 -14.26
C ASP A 35 -27.79 -3.01 -14.70
N LEU A 36 -27.47 -1.85 -14.11
CA LEU A 36 -28.05 -0.56 -14.51
C LEU A 36 -27.59 -0.13 -15.91
N GLN A 37 -26.31 -0.31 -16.25
CA GLN A 37 -25.81 -0.06 -17.60
C GLN A 37 -26.53 -0.92 -18.64
N ARG A 38 -26.72 -2.21 -18.33
CA ARG A 38 -27.46 -3.13 -19.21
C ARG A 38 -28.92 -2.73 -19.35
N LEU A 39 -29.56 -2.30 -18.26
CA LEU A 39 -30.94 -1.84 -18.28
C LEU A 39 -31.09 -0.60 -19.17
N LEU A 40 -30.25 0.42 -18.97
CA LEU A 40 -30.32 1.69 -19.70
C LEU A 40 -29.96 1.54 -21.19
N ASN A 41 -28.99 0.68 -21.51
CA ASN A 41 -28.54 0.44 -22.87
C ASN A 41 -29.40 -0.60 -23.61
N ASN A 42 -30.39 -1.23 -22.96
CA ASN A 42 -31.22 -2.22 -23.62
C ASN A 42 -32.23 -1.51 -24.55
N PRO A 43 -32.15 -1.71 -25.88
CA PRO A 43 -33.04 -1.05 -26.83
C PRO A 43 -34.50 -1.51 -26.71
N SER A 44 -34.74 -2.70 -26.13
CA SER A 44 -36.09 -3.22 -25.87
C SER A 44 -36.71 -2.68 -24.57
N SER A 45 -35.96 -1.92 -23.76
CA SER A 45 -36.48 -1.34 -22.52
C SER A 45 -37.19 -0.03 -22.81
N SER A 46 -38.52 -0.09 -23.01
CA SER A 46 -39.36 1.11 -22.99
C SER A 46 -39.58 1.51 -21.53
N LEU A 47 -38.67 2.33 -21.00
CA LEU A 47 -38.76 2.88 -19.64
C LEU A 47 -39.37 4.28 -19.70
N PRO A 48 -40.31 4.63 -18.80
CA PRO A 48 -40.76 6.01 -18.63
C PRO A 48 -39.57 6.94 -18.35
N ALA A 49 -39.66 8.20 -18.81
CA ALA A 49 -38.58 9.18 -18.68
C ALA A 49 -38.11 9.35 -17.22
N ASP A 50 -39.04 9.41 -16.27
CA ASP A 50 -38.76 9.55 -14.84
C ASP A 50 -37.93 8.37 -14.31
N VAL A 51 -38.31 7.14 -14.67
CA VAL A 51 -37.62 5.92 -14.24
C VAL A 51 -36.24 5.82 -14.88
N ARG A 52 -36.08 6.26 -16.14
CA ARG A 52 -34.76 6.32 -16.78
C ARG A 52 -33.84 7.31 -16.04
N LEU A 53 -34.34 8.50 -15.72
CA LEU A 53 -33.59 9.51 -14.98
C LEU A 53 -33.15 9.02 -13.58
N GLU A 54 -34.05 8.34 -12.85
CA GLU A 54 -33.71 7.73 -11.55
C GLU A 54 -32.61 6.68 -11.67
N ASN A 55 -32.67 5.82 -12.69
CA ASN A 55 -31.64 4.80 -12.92
C ASN A 55 -30.30 5.40 -13.34
N GLU A 56 -30.28 6.49 -14.10
CA GLU A 56 -29.06 7.23 -14.45
C GLU A 56 -28.43 7.87 -13.21
N ARG A 57 -29.24 8.50 -12.35
CA ARG A 57 -28.78 9.03 -11.06
C ARG A 57 -28.21 7.94 -10.17
N ALA A 58 -28.91 6.80 -10.06
CA ALA A 58 -28.44 5.65 -9.30
C ALA A 58 -27.13 5.06 -9.88
N LEU A 59 -27.01 4.99 -11.20
CA LEU A 59 -25.80 4.53 -11.88
C LEU A 59 -24.61 5.44 -11.55
N SER A 60 -24.80 6.76 -11.62
CA SER A 60 -23.77 7.74 -11.25
C SER A 60 -23.33 7.57 -9.79
N ALA A 61 -24.29 7.40 -8.87
CA ALA A 61 -24.00 7.17 -7.46
C ALA A 61 -23.21 5.86 -7.22
N PHE A 62 -23.60 4.75 -7.84
CA PHE A 62 -22.85 3.50 -7.69
C PHE A 62 -21.46 3.55 -8.34
N GLN A 63 -21.29 4.33 -9.42
CA GLN A 63 -19.98 4.54 -10.03
C GLN A 63 -19.04 5.36 -9.14
N SER A 64 -19.55 6.41 -8.49
CA SER A 64 -18.75 7.22 -7.54
C SER A 64 -18.39 6.42 -6.29
N GLU A 65 -19.30 5.62 -5.75
CA GLU A 65 -19.01 4.73 -4.61
C GLU A 65 -17.93 3.70 -5.00
N LEU A 66 -18.04 3.11 -6.19
CA LEU A 66 -17.08 2.13 -6.68
C LEU A 66 -15.70 2.74 -6.96
N SER A 67 -15.62 3.99 -7.43
CA SER A 67 -14.35 4.69 -7.59
C SER A 67 -13.71 5.00 -6.23
N ALA A 68 -14.49 5.46 -5.24
CA ALA A 68 -14.03 5.69 -3.88
C ALA A 68 -13.46 4.41 -3.24
N VAL A 69 -14.17 3.29 -3.35
CA VAL A 69 -13.71 1.99 -2.85
C VAL A 69 -12.41 1.53 -3.51
N ARG A 70 -12.28 1.73 -4.84
CA ARG A 70 -11.05 1.43 -5.58
C ARG A 70 -9.88 2.30 -5.15
N SER A 71 -10.10 3.60 -4.99
CA SER A 71 -9.09 4.55 -4.52
C SER A 71 -8.62 4.20 -3.11
N ALA A 72 -9.54 3.91 -2.18
CA ALA A 72 -9.20 3.47 -0.82
C ALA A 72 -8.41 2.15 -0.83
N ALA A 73 -8.75 1.19 -1.70
CA ALA A 73 -7.99 -0.05 -1.86
C ALA A 73 -6.58 0.20 -2.43
N LYS A 74 -6.43 1.14 -3.36
CA LYS A 74 -5.13 1.57 -3.89
C LYS A 74 -4.27 2.18 -2.77
N VAL A 75 -4.84 3.09 -1.99
CA VAL A 75 -4.16 3.70 -0.83
C VAL A 75 -3.66 2.63 0.14
N ARG A 76 -4.52 1.68 0.55
CA ARG A 76 -4.13 0.57 1.43
C ARG A 76 -3.01 -0.31 0.87
N SER A 77 -3.09 -0.66 -0.42
CA SER A 77 -2.06 -1.53 -1.04
C SER A 77 -0.70 -0.85 -1.15
N ILE A 78 -0.68 0.45 -1.44
CA ILE A 78 0.55 1.26 -1.47
C ILE A 78 1.11 1.45 -0.06
N ALA A 79 0.26 1.74 0.92
CA ALA A 79 0.66 1.85 2.32
C ALA A 79 1.35 0.57 2.79
N LYS A 80 0.75 -0.60 2.54
CA LYS A 80 1.36 -1.90 2.87
C LYS A 80 2.69 -2.13 2.16
N ARG A 81 2.79 -1.79 0.86
CA ARG A 81 4.01 -1.98 0.07
C ARG A 81 5.20 -1.17 0.60
N TYR A 82 4.96 0.07 1.02
CA TYR A 82 6.00 0.99 1.46
C TYR A 82 6.11 1.11 2.98
N HIS A 83 5.30 0.36 3.74
CA HIS A 83 5.26 0.41 5.20
C HIS A 83 6.65 0.22 5.81
N MET A 84 7.33 -0.88 5.47
CA MET A 84 8.66 -1.18 6.01
C MET A 84 9.73 -0.17 5.58
N VAL A 85 9.70 0.26 4.31
CA VAL A 85 10.64 1.28 3.83
C VAL A 85 10.47 2.58 4.62
N ARG A 86 9.22 3.06 4.73
CA ARG A 86 8.90 4.28 5.50
C ARG A 86 9.17 4.11 6.99
N PHE A 87 8.98 2.93 7.57
CA PHE A 87 9.29 2.63 8.96
C PHE A 87 10.79 2.79 9.26
N PHE A 88 11.67 2.18 8.46
CA PHE A 88 13.11 2.32 8.65
C PHE A 88 13.59 3.74 8.39
N GLU A 89 13.04 4.42 7.38
CA GLU A 89 13.35 5.83 7.15
C GLU A 89 12.86 6.71 8.30
N ARG A 90 11.67 6.44 8.86
CA ARG A 90 11.12 7.15 10.02
C ARG A 90 12.07 7.00 11.20
N GLN A 91 12.45 5.77 11.55
CA GLN A 91 13.41 5.54 12.63
C GLN A 91 14.75 6.27 12.38
N LYS A 92 15.26 6.27 11.14
CA LYS A 92 16.49 7.00 10.79
C LYS A 92 16.31 8.52 10.94
N ALA A 93 15.20 9.08 10.49
CA ALA A 93 14.87 10.50 10.63
C ALA A 93 14.69 10.90 12.10
N THR A 94 13.99 10.08 12.90
CA THR A 94 13.83 10.29 14.34
C THR A 94 15.18 10.28 15.06
N ARG A 95 16.07 9.33 14.74
CA ARG A 95 17.44 9.29 15.30
C ARG A 95 18.24 10.54 14.93
N LYS A 96 18.16 10.99 13.66
CA LYS A 96 18.80 12.23 13.20
C LYS A 96 18.26 13.45 13.94
N LEU A 97 16.94 13.54 14.11
CA LEU A 97 16.29 14.63 14.84
C LEU A 97 16.75 14.67 16.30
N ARG A 98 16.68 13.54 17.01
CA ARG A 98 17.16 13.45 18.41
C ARG A 98 18.64 13.84 18.54
N LYS A 99 19.48 13.44 17.57
CA LYS A 99 20.89 13.83 17.56
C LYS A 99 21.06 15.34 17.39
N ALA A 100 20.36 15.95 16.43
CA ALA A 100 20.41 17.38 16.17
C ALA A 100 19.88 18.20 17.36
N GLU A 101 18.83 17.72 18.04
CA GLU A 101 18.29 18.36 19.25
C GLU A 101 19.29 18.30 20.41
N ARG A 102 19.94 17.16 20.64
CA ARG A 102 21.03 17.05 21.63
C ARG A 102 22.24 17.93 21.29
N GLU A 103 22.58 18.07 20.00
CA GLU A 103 23.62 19.00 19.56
C GLU A 103 23.23 20.44 19.85
N LEU A 104 21.95 20.81 19.65
CA LEU A 104 21.45 22.15 19.93
C LEU A 104 21.52 22.48 21.42
N GLU A 105 21.16 21.53 22.28
CA GLU A 105 21.28 21.66 23.73
C GLU A 105 22.74 21.88 24.18
N LYS A 106 23.69 21.17 23.55
CA LYS A 106 25.12 21.29 23.86
C LYS A 106 25.75 22.59 23.38
N VAL A 107 25.34 23.09 22.21
CA VAL A 107 25.87 24.34 21.64
C VAL A 107 25.36 25.58 22.38
N GLY A 108 24.18 25.50 23.01
CA GLY A 108 23.66 26.57 23.87
C GLY A 108 23.56 27.92 23.15
N CYS A 109 24.11 28.99 23.75
CA CYS A 109 24.15 30.34 23.16
C CYS A 109 25.46 30.64 22.40
N GLY A 110 26.19 29.61 21.96
CA GLY A 110 27.46 29.76 21.25
C GLY A 110 27.33 30.20 19.78
N VAL A 111 28.46 30.59 19.19
CA VAL A 111 28.60 30.81 17.74
C VAL A 111 28.38 29.48 17.03
N GLY A 112 27.40 29.42 16.11
CA GLY A 112 27.00 28.18 15.42
C GLY A 112 25.61 27.65 15.78
N LYS A 113 24.93 28.24 16.77
CA LYS A 113 23.54 27.87 17.13
C LYS A 113 22.59 27.88 15.91
N ALA A 114 22.68 28.91 15.08
CA ALA A 114 21.85 29.04 13.88
C ALA A 114 22.06 27.90 12.86
N GLU A 115 23.26 27.33 12.78
CA GLU A 115 23.52 26.17 11.90
C GLU A 115 22.91 24.90 12.46
N VAL A 116 22.96 24.72 13.77
CA VAL A 116 22.35 23.56 14.45
C VAL A 116 20.82 23.65 14.42
N GLU A 117 20.25 24.84 14.59
CA GLU A 117 18.81 25.09 14.43
C GLU A 117 18.32 24.74 13.02
N LYS A 118 19.10 25.10 11.98
CA LYS A 118 18.81 24.68 10.60
C LYS A 118 18.83 23.15 10.44
N LYS A 119 19.82 22.46 11.02
CA LYS A 119 19.88 20.98 10.99
C LYS A 119 18.67 20.35 11.68
N VAL A 120 18.25 20.90 12.82
CA VAL A 120 17.03 20.45 13.53
C VAL A 120 15.80 20.65 12.63
N TYR A 121 15.67 21.82 12.01
CA TYR A 121 14.56 22.10 11.09
C TYR A 121 14.53 21.15 9.89
N GLU A 122 15.67 20.91 9.24
CA GLU A 122 15.77 19.95 8.14
C GLU A 122 15.41 18.52 8.57
N ALA A 123 15.90 18.08 9.74
CA ALA A 123 15.55 16.77 10.29
C ALA A 123 14.06 16.63 10.62
N ARG A 124 13.41 17.71 11.09
CA ARG A 124 11.96 17.76 11.30
C ARG A 124 11.21 17.68 9.97
N LEU A 125 11.66 18.40 8.95
CA LEU A 125 11.08 18.35 7.62
C LEU A 125 11.18 16.94 7.01
N ASP A 126 12.32 16.26 7.18
CA ASP A 126 12.52 14.88 6.73
C ASP A 126 11.57 13.90 7.44
N LEU A 127 11.40 14.04 8.76
CA LEU A 127 10.45 13.23 9.53
C LEU A 127 9.02 13.47 9.04
N ASN A 128 8.63 14.75 8.86
CA ASN A 128 7.31 15.12 8.38
C ASN A 128 7.07 14.65 6.94
N TYR A 129 8.09 14.64 6.10
CA TYR A 129 8.02 14.07 4.75
C TYR A 129 7.61 12.60 4.79
N ILE A 130 8.20 11.83 5.70
CA ILE A 130 7.90 10.40 5.85
C ILE A 130 6.50 10.21 6.44
N MET A 131 6.10 11.01 7.42
CA MET A 131 4.82 10.87 8.13
C MET A 131 3.61 11.31 7.30
N HIS A 132 3.73 12.43 6.57
CA HIS A 132 2.63 13.06 5.84
C HIS A 132 2.77 12.89 4.31
N TYR A 133 3.51 11.87 3.87
CA TYR A 133 3.63 11.57 2.44
C TYR A 133 2.24 11.34 1.80
N PRO A 134 1.97 11.89 0.60
CA PRO A 134 0.66 11.76 -0.06
C PRO A 134 0.16 10.30 -0.15
N PRO A 135 -1.06 10.00 0.34
CA PRO A 135 -1.58 8.64 0.32
C PRO A 135 -1.94 8.21 -1.11
N GLY A 136 -1.67 6.94 -1.44
CA GLY A 136 -1.98 6.40 -2.77
C GLY A 136 -0.97 6.75 -3.87
N GLU A 137 0.14 7.40 -3.51
CA GLU A 137 1.28 7.65 -4.38
C GLU A 137 2.48 6.75 -4.05
N LYS A 138 3.34 6.53 -5.05
CA LYS A 138 4.58 5.75 -4.86
C LYS A 138 5.55 6.53 -3.97
N TYR A 139 5.89 5.97 -2.82
CA TYR A 139 6.89 6.57 -1.93
C TYR A 139 8.25 6.72 -2.61
N ILE A 140 8.88 7.88 -2.43
CA ILE A 140 10.24 8.18 -2.92
C ILE A 140 11.14 8.37 -1.70
N SER A 141 12.12 7.48 -1.57
CA SER A 141 13.06 7.44 -0.43
C SER A 141 13.88 8.72 -0.32
N LEU A 142 14.09 9.17 0.93
CA LEU A 142 14.96 10.30 1.24
C LEU A 142 16.43 9.88 1.27
N PHE A 143 16.72 8.68 1.79
CA PHE A 143 18.09 8.23 2.06
C PHE A 143 18.68 7.35 0.95
N LYS A 144 17.94 7.12 -0.14
CA LYS A 144 18.43 6.50 -1.37
C LYS A 144 18.38 7.50 -2.52
N ASP A 145 19.17 7.23 -3.55
CA ASP A 145 19.14 8.04 -4.76
C ASP A 145 17.79 7.96 -5.46
N ALA A 146 17.19 9.13 -5.66
CA ALA A 146 15.87 9.25 -6.28
C ALA A 146 15.94 9.18 -7.82
N GLY A 147 17.14 9.22 -8.43
CA GLY A 147 17.32 9.25 -9.88
C GLY A 147 16.39 10.27 -10.55
N VAL A 148 15.61 9.80 -11.53
CA VAL A 148 14.63 10.59 -12.29
C VAL A 148 13.50 11.16 -11.41
N MET A 149 13.23 10.57 -10.24
CA MET A 149 12.14 10.99 -9.35
C MET A 149 12.55 12.09 -8.37
N ARG A 150 13.75 12.67 -8.51
CA ARG A 150 14.29 13.71 -7.61
C ARG A 150 13.40 14.95 -7.57
N GLU A 151 13.00 15.48 -8.73
CA GLU A 151 12.15 16.68 -8.81
C GLU A 151 10.81 16.46 -8.11
N ARG A 152 10.21 15.28 -8.30
CA ARG A 152 8.94 14.91 -7.66
C ARG A 152 9.08 14.85 -6.14
N ARG A 153 10.19 14.29 -5.64
CA ARG A 153 10.52 14.27 -4.20
C ARG A 153 10.61 15.68 -3.63
N GLU A 154 11.32 16.57 -4.31
CA GLU A 154 11.49 17.97 -3.89
C GLU A 154 10.19 18.77 -3.96
N GLY A 155 9.33 18.49 -4.94
CA GLY A 155 7.99 19.08 -5.01
C GLY A 155 7.14 18.71 -3.80
N ILE A 156 7.12 17.42 -3.42
CA ILE A 156 6.39 16.95 -2.23
C ILE A 156 7.01 17.53 -0.94
N ARG A 157 8.35 17.55 -0.85
CA ARG A 157 9.04 18.11 0.33
C ARG A 157 8.70 19.59 0.54
N ARG A 158 8.66 20.39 -0.53
CA ARG A 158 8.23 21.81 -0.48
C ARG A 158 6.78 21.99 -0.06
N GLU A 159 5.88 21.11 -0.50
CA GLU A 159 4.48 21.17 -0.08
C GLU A 159 4.33 20.86 1.42
N ILE A 160 5.06 19.86 1.92
CA ILE A 160 5.05 19.51 3.34
C ILE A 160 5.67 20.62 4.19
N GLU A 161 6.73 21.26 3.70
CA GLU A 161 7.31 22.44 4.33
C GLU A 161 6.29 23.59 4.46
N ARG A 162 5.53 23.85 3.39
CA ARG A 162 4.47 24.85 3.40
C ARG A 162 3.36 24.51 4.40
N GLN A 163 3.00 23.23 4.52
CA GLN A 163 2.00 22.78 5.50
C GLN A 163 2.51 22.90 6.94
N MET A 164 3.79 22.58 7.16
CA MET A 164 4.47 22.76 8.44
C MET A 164 4.48 24.23 8.86
N ALA A 165 4.81 25.15 7.96
CA ALA A 165 4.82 26.59 8.22
C ALA A 165 3.42 27.14 8.55
N ARG A 166 2.35 26.55 8.00
CA ARG A 166 0.96 26.91 8.30
C ARG A 166 0.44 26.29 9.60
N GLY A 167 1.19 25.39 10.24
CA GLY A 167 0.72 24.61 11.40
C GLY A 167 -0.39 23.62 11.05
N GLY A 168 -0.59 23.33 9.77
CA GLY A 168 -1.68 22.51 9.24
C GLY A 168 -1.22 21.13 8.77
N LEU A 169 -0.28 20.51 9.48
CA LEU A 169 0.07 19.12 9.23
C LEU A 169 -1.15 18.27 9.63
N GLY A 170 -1.85 17.76 8.61
CA GLY A 170 -3.04 16.93 8.80
C GLY A 170 -2.72 15.59 9.47
N GLU A 171 -3.67 14.66 9.42
CA GLU A 171 -3.46 13.32 9.95
C GLU A 171 -2.23 12.63 9.31
N SER A 172 -1.44 11.92 10.13
CA SER A 172 -0.34 11.10 9.64
C SER A 172 -0.86 10.05 8.66
N THR A 173 -0.19 9.89 7.52
CA THR A 173 -0.55 8.86 6.53
C THR A 173 0.12 7.53 6.82
N MET A 174 1.02 7.49 7.82
CA MET A 174 1.46 6.25 8.47
C MET A 174 0.41 5.90 9.52
N GLY A 175 -0.38 4.86 9.26
CA GLY A 175 -1.39 4.37 10.21
C GLY A 175 -0.75 3.85 11.50
N PHE A 176 -1.46 4.03 12.60
CA PHE A 176 -1.08 3.65 13.97
C PHE A 176 -1.21 2.13 14.22
N ASP A 177 -1.08 1.27 13.20
CA ASP A 177 -1.04 -0.19 13.37
C ASP A 177 0.37 -0.66 13.84
N ASP A 178 1.09 0.22 14.53
CA ASP A 178 2.52 0.13 14.83
C ASP A 178 2.78 0.41 16.33
N GLU A 179 1.86 -0.04 17.19
CA GLU A 179 2.15 -0.33 18.61
C GLU A 179 2.82 -1.71 18.73
N GLY A 180 3.91 -1.90 17.98
CA GLY A 180 4.65 -3.16 17.92
C GLY A 180 6.12 -2.89 18.20
N GLU A 181 6.47 -2.90 19.48
CA GLU A 181 7.84 -2.99 20.00
C GLU A 181 8.74 -1.77 19.77
N ASP A 182 8.57 -0.76 20.63
CA ASP A 182 9.70 0.01 21.15
C ASP A 182 10.60 -0.95 21.97
N GLN A 183 11.45 -1.73 21.30
CA GLN A 183 12.65 -2.26 21.94
C GLN A 183 13.68 -1.13 22.00
N GLU A 184 13.66 -0.42 23.13
CA GLU A 184 14.75 0.46 23.54
C GLU A 184 16.09 -0.30 23.60
N GLU A 185 17.12 0.39 23.09
CA GLU A 185 18.50 0.37 23.57
C GLU A 185 19.27 -0.97 23.51
N GLY A 186 20.00 -1.16 22.41
CA GLY A 186 21.16 -2.06 22.33
C GLY A 186 22.25 -1.42 21.49
N GLY A 187 22.97 -0.45 22.05
CA GLY A 187 24.15 0.14 21.45
C GLY A 187 25.23 -0.93 21.27
N VAL A 188 25.56 -1.26 20.03
CA VAL A 188 26.72 -2.11 19.70
C VAL A 188 27.90 -1.18 19.43
N GLU A 189 28.77 -1.05 20.43
CA GLU A 189 30.13 -0.54 20.29
C GLU A 189 30.96 -1.50 19.40
N PRO A 190 31.83 -1.00 18.51
CA PRO A 190 32.69 -1.84 17.70
C PRO A 190 33.94 -2.25 18.50
N GLY A 191 33.91 -3.45 19.09
CA GLY A 191 35.05 -4.07 19.76
C GLY A 191 35.83 -5.01 18.84
N SER A 192 37.14 -4.78 18.73
CA SER A 192 38.12 -5.51 17.92
C SER A 192 38.43 -6.92 18.43
N GLY A 193 38.65 -7.85 17.49
CA GLY A 193 39.73 -8.85 17.49
C GLY A 193 39.61 -10.07 18.43
N GLY A 194 39.81 -11.27 17.87
CA GLY A 194 40.17 -12.46 18.64
C GLY A 194 39.61 -13.77 18.11
N GLU A 195 40.45 -14.51 17.39
CA GLU A 195 40.27 -15.86 16.85
C GLU A 195 40.21 -16.92 17.95
N GLY A 196 39.56 -18.07 17.70
CA GLY A 196 39.59 -19.21 18.61
C GLY A 196 38.66 -20.37 18.23
N GLU A 197 39.27 -21.40 17.67
CA GLU A 197 38.73 -22.66 17.14
C GLU A 197 38.35 -23.69 18.24
N VAL A 198 37.59 -24.73 17.82
CA VAL A 198 37.66 -26.17 18.23
C VAL A 198 36.32 -26.83 18.65
N VAL A 199 35.74 -27.55 17.67
CA VAL A 199 35.32 -28.98 17.61
C VAL A 199 34.60 -29.66 18.81
N GLY A 200 33.45 -30.29 18.49
CA GLY A 200 33.23 -31.73 18.72
C GLY A 200 32.03 -32.17 19.57
N GLY A 201 31.12 -32.98 19.00
CA GLY A 201 30.14 -33.78 19.77
C GLY A 201 28.90 -34.28 19.02
N GLU A 202 29.01 -35.48 18.43
CA GLU A 202 28.00 -36.44 17.92
C GLU A 202 26.87 -36.80 18.96
N GLU A 203 25.69 -37.40 18.71
CA GLU A 203 25.17 -38.33 17.69
C GLU A 203 23.62 -38.58 17.87
N LYS A 204 22.93 -38.93 16.75
CA LYS A 204 21.87 -39.96 16.53
C LYS A 204 20.34 -39.79 16.79
N ARG A 205 19.61 -40.44 15.85
CA ARG A 205 18.23 -41.04 15.81
C ARG A 205 17.20 -40.24 15.00
N ASP A 206 16.35 -40.79 14.13
CA ASP A 206 16.12 -42.12 13.55
C ASP A 206 15.27 -41.94 12.28
N GLU A 207 15.40 -42.85 11.31
CA GLU A 207 14.58 -42.96 10.10
C GLU A 207 13.15 -43.44 10.38
N ARG A 208 12.14 -42.90 9.68
CA ARG A 208 10.98 -43.70 9.24
C ARG A 208 10.28 -43.11 8.01
N ALA A 209 10.29 -43.91 6.95
CA ALA A 209 9.57 -43.72 5.71
C ALA A 209 8.06 -43.95 5.87
N GLU A 210 7.24 -43.24 5.09
CA GLU A 210 6.15 -43.88 4.35
C GLU A 210 5.62 -43.05 3.16
N LYS A 211 5.32 -43.80 2.10
CA LYS A 211 4.96 -43.40 0.74
C LYS A 211 3.53 -42.86 0.65
N ARG A 212 3.25 -42.03 -0.37
CA ARG A 212 1.98 -42.10 -1.12
C ARG A 212 2.05 -41.44 -2.50
N ASP A 213 1.61 -42.24 -3.47
CA ASP A 213 1.57 -42.05 -4.91
C ASP A 213 0.79 -40.82 -5.41
N LYS A 214 1.21 -40.28 -6.57
CA LYS A 214 0.30 -39.91 -7.67
C LYS A 214 1.01 -39.74 -9.03
N LYS A 215 1.00 -40.85 -9.76
CA LYS A 215 0.73 -41.03 -11.20
C LYS A 215 0.54 -39.75 -12.06
N GLY A 216 1.56 -39.44 -12.86
CA GLY A 216 1.49 -39.34 -14.33
C GLY A 216 0.81 -38.13 -14.99
N LYS A 217 1.61 -37.28 -15.66
CA LYS A 217 1.38 -36.95 -17.08
C LYS A 217 2.68 -36.53 -17.79
N SER A 218 2.88 -37.12 -18.95
CA SER A 218 4.07 -37.10 -19.79
C SER A 218 4.29 -35.81 -20.59
N LYS A 219 5.57 -35.61 -20.91
CA LYS A 219 6.21 -34.56 -21.71
C LYS A 219 5.69 -34.42 -23.15
N LYS A 220 5.80 -33.21 -23.72
CA LYS A 220 6.30 -32.97 -25.09
C LYS A 220 6.97 -31.60 -25.18
N ALA A 221 8.16 -31.57 -25.79
CA ALA A 221 9.10 -30.45 -25.90
C ALA A 221 8.96 -29.69 -27.26
N PRO A 222 9.89 -28.81 -27.69
CA PRO A 222 9.65 -27.38 -27.89
C PRO A 222 9.72 -26.93 -29.35
N ARG A 223 9.45 -25.64 -29.63
CA ARG A 223 9.87 -24.99 -30.88
C ARG A 223 10.22 -23.50 -30.64
N GLU A 224 11.52 -23.21 -30.72
CA GLU A 224 12.20 -21.94 -31.05
C GLU A 224 11.67 -21.36 -32.38
N GLU A 225 11.70 -20.08 -32.76
CA GLU A 225 12.36 -18.80 -32.37
C GLU A 225 11.56 -17.69 -33.12
N LYS A 226 11.50 -16.40 -32.74
CA LYS A 226 12.52 -15.34 -32.77
C LYS A 226 12.06 -14.18 -31.85
N LYS A 227 12.82 -13.76 -30.83
CA LYS A 227 13.85 -12.69 -30.82
C LYS A 227 13.39 -11.33 -31.36
N LEU A 228 13.15 -10.39 -30.45
CA LEU A 228 13.74 -9.04 -30.53
C LEU A 228 14.26 -8.69 -29.12
N GLU A 229 15.52 -8.27 -29.09
CA GLU A 229 16.40 -8.09 -27.94
C GLU A 229 16.13 -6.77 -27.21
N GLU A 230 16.34 -6.78 -25.89
CA GLU A 230 16.99 -5.68 -25.16
C GLU A 230 17.46 -6.25 -23.80
N LEU A 231 18.71 -6.72 -23.81
CA LEU A 231 19.54 -6.93 -22.63
C LEU A 231 20.16 -5.59 -22.28
N ASP A 232 20.09 -5.16 -21.02
CA ASP A 232 21.27 -5.03 -20.16
C ASP A 232 20.96 -4.34 -18.81
N ASP A 233 21.76 -4.74 -17.81
CA ASP A 233 22.01 -4.06 -16.52
C ASP A 233 21.07 -4.34 -15.33
N PHE A 234 20.90 -5.62 -15.01
CA PHE A 234 20.28 -6.05 -13.75
C PHE A 234 21.25 -6.18 -12.56
N PHE A 235 22.58 -6.18 -12.72
CA PHE A 235 23.48 -6.26 -11.57
C PHE A 235 24.93 -5.85 -11.93
N GLU A 236 25.35 -4.62 -11.61
CA GLU A 236 26.73 -4.33 -11.21
C GLU A 236 26.87 -2.94 -10.55
N PHE A 237 27.54 -2.94 -9.39
CA PHE A 237 28.00 -1.88 -8.48
C PHE A 237 26.99 -1.09 -7.60
#